data_AF-A0AB40CHK6-F1
#
_entry.id   AF-A0AB40CHK6-F1
#
_cell.length_a   1.000
_cell.length_b   1.000
_cell.length_c   1.000
_cell.angle_alpha   90.00
_cell.angle_beta   90.00
_cell.angle_gamma   90.00
#
_symmetry.space_group_name_H-M   'P 1'
#
loop_
_entity.id
_entity.type
_entity.pdbx_description
1 polymer ?
#
loop_
_entity_poly.entity_id
_entity_poly.type
_entity_poly.pdbx_seq_one_letter_code
_entity_poly.pdbx_strand_id
1 'polypeptide(L)'
;MAEKEFTTAELVEAQAQVWNLMFGYLKSMCLKCSLELGIADVLKKHGKPMELSELTSALSIPPSKFEPFDRFMATLVHLELFGKKQDDLGATKYMLTPASHLLVKDEALNITPLIILNLDPFICDSSHVLAPWFKSPKESPFELYFGKGITDVLGEKPEFNKMLNEGMASDSRFVCNVVMTSCRDVFKGLKSVVDVGGGTGTMARSIAHAFPGIKCTVFDLPHVIDTVEDQQPGVEYVGGDMFASVPHANAVLLKPFHLERMGGKLL
;
A
#
# COMPACT_ATOMS: atom_id res chain seq x y z
N MET A 1 1.22 46.38 6.21
CA MET A 1 0.98 45.92 4.82
C MET A 1 -0.50 45.71 4.67
N ALA A 2 -1.16 46.36 3.71
CA ALA A 2 -2.56 46.06 3.41
C ALA A 2 -2.63 44.65 2.83
N GLU A 3 -3.53 43.80 3.36
CA GLU A 3 -3.83 42.51 2.76
C GLU A 3 -4.34 42.75 1.34
N LYS A 4 -3.75 42.04 0.37
CA LYS A 4 -4.23 42.06 -1.01
C LYS A 4 -5.59 41.36 -1.04
N GLU A 5 -6.65 42.07 -1.41
CA GLU A 5 -7.96 41.46 -1.62
C GLU A 5 -7.94 40.57 -2.87
N PHE A 6 -8.54 39.38 -2.77
CA PHE A 6 -8.65 38.42 -3.87
C PHE A 6 -9.81 38.78 -4.80
N THR A 7 -9.61 38.61 -6.10
CA THR A 7 -10.65 38.78 -7.12
C THR A 7 -11.63 37.61 -7.10
N THR A 8 -12.85 37.82 -7.63
CA THR A 8 -13.85 36.75 -7.75
C THR A 8 -13.36 35.55 -8.56
N ALA A 9 -12.56 35.78 -9.62
CA ALA A 9 -11.99 34.70 -10.43
C ALA A 9 -11.02 33.83 -9.61
N GLU A 10 -10.11 34.47 -8.86
CA GLU A 10 -9.20 33.77 -7.94
C GLU A 10 -9.97 32.95 -6.89
N LEU A 11 -11.09 33.48 -6.38
CA LEU A 11 -11.93 32.77 -5.40
C LEU A 11 -12.64 31.55 -6.00
N VAL A 12 -13.04 31.57 -7.28
CA VAL A 12 -13.66 30.41 -7.95
C VAL A 12 -12.64 29.28 -8.13
N GLU A 13 -11.41 29.61 -8.54
CA GLU A 13 -10.33 28.61 -8.64
C GLU A 13 -9.97 28.04 -7.26
N ALA A 14 -9.87 28.90 -6.24
CA ALA A 14 -9.63 28.49 -4.87
C ALA A 14 -10.77 27.58 -4.35
N GLN A 15 -12.03 27.84 -4.70
CA GLN A 15 -13.15 26.98 -4.33
C GLN A 15 -13.00 25.57 -4.93
N ALA A 16 -12.61 25.46 -6.20
CA ALA A 16 -12.37 24.16 -6.83
C ALA A 16 -11.25 23.39 -6.12
N GLN A 17 -10.18 24.08 -5.70
CA GLN A 17 -9.11 23.48 -4.89
C GLN A 17 -9.64 22.97 -3.54
N VAL A 18 -10.41 23.78 -2.81
CA VAL A 18 -10.99 23.38 -1.52
C VAL A 18 -11.92 22.17 -1.68
N TRP A 19 -12.74 22.13 -2.73
CA TRP A 19 -13.61 21.00 -3.02
C TRP A 19 -12.82 19.73 -3.33
N ASN A 20 -11.75 19.82 -4.11
CA ASN A 20 -10.88 18.68 -4.41
C ASN A 20 -10.25 18.09 -3.13
N LEU A 21 -9.87 18.93 -2.17
CA LEU A 21 -9.35 18.49 -0.87
C LEU A 21 -10.46 17.87 0.00
N MET A 22 -11.60 18.56 0.12
CA MET A 22 -12.75 18.11 0.92
C MET A 22 -13.29 16.76 0.44
N PHE A 23 -13.39 16.55 -0.87
CA PHE A 23 -13.88 15.30 -1.48
C PHE A 23 -12.75 14.31 -1.78
N GLY A 24 -11.50 14.60 -1.43
CA GLY A 24 -10.35 13.74 -1.73
C GLY A 24 -10.50 12.31 -1.22
N TYR A 25 -11.12 12.12 -0.04
CA TYR A 25 -11.35 10.81 0.56
C TYR A 25 -12.22 9.89 -0.31
N LEU A 26 -13.12 10.45 -1.14
CA LEU A 26 -13.97 9.66 -2.04
C LEU A 26 -13.14 8.89 -3.07
N LYS A 27 -11.97 9.39 -3.46
CA LYS A 27 -11.05 8.67 -4.37
C LYS A 27 -10.59 7.36 -3.73
N SER A 28 -10.20 7.41 -2.45
CA SER A 28 -9.83 6.23 -1.67
C SER A 28 -11.00 5.26 -1.50
N MET A 29 -12.21 5.78 -1.25
CA MET A 29 -13.41 4.94 -1.15
C MET A 29 -13.80 4.30 -2.49
N CYS A 30 -13.58 4.99 -3.61
CA CYS A 30 -13.77 4.41 -4.93
C CYS A 30 -12.78 3.27 -5.19
N LEU A 31 -11.51 3.44 -4.81
CA LEU A 31 -10.51 2.37 -4.87
C LEU A 31 -10.94 1.16 -4.03
N LYS A 32 -11.31 1.38 -2.76
CA LYS A 32 -11.80 0.33 -1.85
C LYS A 32 -12.99 -0.41 -2.43
N CYS A 33 -14.01 0.31 -2.88
CA CYS A 33 -15.21 -0.27 -3.48
C CYS A 33 -14.90 -1.09 -4.74
N SER A 34 -13.99 -0.61 -5.60
CA SER A 34 -13.58 -1.35 -6.81
C SER A 34 -12.90 -2.69 -6.48
N LEU A 35 -12.13 -2.72 -5.38
CA LEU A 35 -11.46 -3.91 -4.87
C LEU A 35 -12.47 -4.87 -4.22
N GLU A 36 -13.38 -4.38 -3.40
CA GLU A 36 -14.44 -5.17 -2.76
C GLU A 36 -15.37 -5.83 -3.78
N LEU A 37 -15.72 -5.10 -4.84
CA LEU A 37 -16.51 -5.63 -5.95
C LEU A 37 -15.72 -6.63 -6.81
N GLY A 38 -14.38 -6.63 -6.78
CA GLY A 38 -13.57 -7.54 -7.60
C GLY A 38 -13.58 -7.19 -9.09
N ILE A 39 -13.70 -5.90 -9.43
CA ILE A 39 -13.81 -5.42 -10.83
C ILE A 39 -12.59 -5.85 -11.65
N ALA A 40 -11.38 -5.69 -11.07
CA ALA A 40 -10.14 -6.04 -11.74
C ALA A 40 -10.04 -7.55 -12.02
N ASP A 41 -10.43 -8.38 -11.06
CA ASP A 41 -10.44 -9.84 -11.20
C ASP A 41 -11.38 -10.30 -12.33
N VAL A 42 -12.59 -9.72 -12.39
CA VAL A 42 -13.58 -10.01 -13.44
C VAL A 42 -13.05 -9.62 -14.82
N LEU A 43 -12.49 -8.42 -14.96
CA LEU A 43 -11.91 -7.96 -16.23
C LEU A 43 -10.70 -8.81 -16.65
N LYS A 44 -9.82 -9.18 -15.71
CA LYS A 44 -8.69 -10.07 -15.96
C LYS A 44 -9.17 -11.43 -16.45
N LYS A 45 -10.13 -12.05 -15.75
CA LYS A 45 -10.67 -13.37 -16.08
C LYS A 45 -11.32 -13.41 -17.46
N HIS A 46 -11.97 -12.32 -17.85
CA HIS A 46 -12.58 -12.21 -19.19
C HIS A 46 -11.55 -12.02 -20.31
N GLY A 47 -10.41 -11.38 -20.02
CA GLY A 47 -9.25 -11.33 -20.91
C GLY A 47 -9.33 -10.34 -22.08
N LYS A 48 -10.42 -9.58 -22.20
CA LYS A 48 -10.62 -8.54 -23.24
C LYS A 48 -11.47 -7.38 -22.69
N PRO A 49 -11.54 -6.23 -23.38
CA PRO A 49 -12.44 -5.15 -22.97
C PRO A 49 -13.90 -5.62 -22.90
N MET A 50 -14.60 -5.27 -21.82
CA MET A 50 -15.92 -5.79 -21.46
C MET A 50 -16.97 -4.68 -21.48
N GLU A 51 -18.17 -4.95 -22.01
CA GLU A 51 -19.29 -3.99 -21.94
C GLU A 51 -19.84 -3.84 -20.52
N LEU A 52 -20.51 -2.72 -20.24
CA LEU A 52 -21.06 -2.48 -18.90
C LEU A 52 -22.12 -3.52 -18.49
N SER A 53 -22.93 -3.98 -19.45
CA SER A 53 -23.95 -5.02 -19.25
C SER A 53 -23.32 -6.36 -18.85
N GLU A 54 -22.26 -6.77 -19.53
CA GLU A 54 -21.49 -7.97 -19.20
C GLU A 54 -20.82 -7.84 -17.82
N LEU A 55 -20.24 -6.67 -17.53
CA LEU A 55 -19.55 -6.41 -16.27
C LEU A 55 -20.51 -6.43 -15.07
N THR A 56 -21.65 -5.75 -15.18
CA THR A 56 -22.69 -5.76 -14.14
C THR A 56 -23.25 -7.17 -13.92
N SER A 57 -23.45 -7.95 -14.99
CA SER A 57 -23.88 -9.35 -14.87
C SER A 57 -22.83 -10.21 -14.16
N ALA A 58 -21.55 -10.12 -14.56
CA ALA A 58 -20.46 -10.89 -13.95
C ALA A 58 -20.24 -10.55 -12.47
N LEU A 59 -20.48 -9.29 -12.09
CA LEU A 59 -20.40 -8.79 -10.71
C LEU A 59 -21.69 -8.97 -9.91
N SER A 60 -22.75 -9.53 -10.51
CA SER A 60 -24.07 -9.67 -9.90
C SER A 60 -24.66 -8.35 -9.39
N ILE A 61 -24.40 -7.24 -10.10
CA ILE A 61 -24.97 -5.92 -9.79
C ILE A 61 -26.45 -5.91 -10.18
N PRO A 62 -27.37 -5.54 -9.25
CA PRO A 62 -28.79 -5.48 -9.57
C PRO A 62 -29.09 -4.49 -10.69
N PRO A 63 -30.08 -4.76 -11.57
CA PRO A 63 -30.46 -3.83 -12.65
C PRO A 63 -30.79 -2.42 -12.16
N SER A 64 -31.35 -2.27 -10.95
CA SER A 64 -31.66 -0.98 -10.32
C SER A 64 -30.42 -0.13 -9.99
N LYS A 65 -29.23 -0.71 -10.05
CA LYS A 65 -27.94 -0.04 -9.80
C LYS A 65 -27.13 0.17 -11.08
N PHE A 66 -27.66 -0.15 -12.25
CA PHE A 66 -26.95 -0.02 -13.52
C PHE A 66 -26.45 1.42 -13.76
N GLU A 67 -27.32 2.43 -13.70
CA GLU A 67 -26.92 3.84 -13.90
C GLU A 67 -25.95 4.37 -12.82
N PRO A 68 -26.16 4.13 -11.50
CA PRO A 68 -25.14 4.43 -10.50
C PRO A 68 -23.79 3.76 -10.76
N PHE A 69 -23.80 2.51 -11.20
CA PHE A 69 -22.58 1.76 -11.49
C PHE A 69 -21.88 2.27 -12.76
N ASP A 70 -22.62 2.72 -13.77
CA ASP A 70 -22.06 3.40 -14.94
C ASP A 70 -21.28 4.67 -14.52
N ARG A 71 -21.90 5.53 -13.70
CA ARG A 71 -21.24 6.73 -13.15
C ARG A 71 -20.03 6.37 -12.30
N PHE A 72 -20.10 5.29 -11.54
CA PHE A 72 -18.99 4.78 -10.75
C PHE A 72 -17.83 4.34 -11.64
N MET A 73 -18.08 3.53 -12.67
CA MET A 73 -17.06 3.12 -13.64
C MET A 73 -16.47 4.31 -14.41
N ALA A 74 -17.30 5.28 -14.81
CA ALA A 74 -16.82 6.52 -15.42
C ALA A 74 -15.90 7.31 -14.48
N THR A 75 -16.22 7.34 -13.18
CA THR A 75 -15.36 7.95 -12.15
C THR A 75 -14.04 7.20 -12.02
N LEU A 76 -14.05 5.86 -11.96
CA LEU A 76 -12.82 5.07 -11.88
C LEU A 76 -11.94 5.22 -13.13
N VAL A 77 -12.53 5.42 -14.30
CA VAL A 77 -11.81 5.76 -15.54
C VAL A 77 -11.18 7.14 -15.47
N HIS A 78 -11.91 8.14 -14.94
CA HIS A 78 -11.39 9.48 -14.74
C HIS A 78 -10.24 9.52 -13.72
N LEU A 79 -10.26 8.64 -12.72
CA LEU A 79 -9.17 8.41 -11.78
C LEU A 79 -8.02 7.59 -12.36
N GLU A 80 -8.08 7.24 -13.66
CA GLU A 80 -7.08 6.45 -14.39
C GLU A 80 -6.87 5.02 -13.84
N LEU A 81 -7.76 4.57 -12.95
CA LEU A 81 -7.69 3.25 -12.38
C LEU A 81 -8.11 2.18 -13.39
N PHE A 82 -9.12 2.47 -14.23
CA PHE A 82 -9.55 1.60 -15.33
C PHE A 82 -9.54 2.36 -16.65
N GLY A 83 -9.45 1.62 -17.75
CA GLY A 83 -9.46 2.17 -19.10
C GLY A 83 -10.83 2.01 -19.74
N LYS A 84 -11.12 2.83 -20.75
CA LYS A 84 -12.27 2.63 -21.64
C LYS A 84 -11.83 2.70 -23.11
N LYS A 85 -12.47 1.90 -23.95
CA LYS A 85 -12.30 1.90 -25.41
C LYS A 85 -13.68 1.87 -26.07
N GLN A 86 -13.83 2.58 -27.18
CA GLN A 86 -14.98 2.40 -28.06
C GLN A 86 -14.69 1.29 -29.07
N ASP A 87 -15.65 0.39 -29.28
CA ASP A 87 -15.58 -0.55 -30.39
C ASP A 87 -16.02 0.10 -31.71
N ASP A 88 -15.92 -0.67 -32.80
CA ASP A 88 -16.26 -0.21 -34.15
C ASP A 88 -17.75 0.16 -34.31
N LEU A 89 -18.59 -0.26 -33.37
CA LEU A 89 -20.03 0.02 -33.31
C LEU A 89 -20.35 1.20 -32.36
N GLY A 90 -19.34 1.79 -31.73
CA GLY A 90 -19.47 2.91 -30.79
C GLY A 90 -19.80 2.50 -29.35
N ALA A 91 -19.85 1.20 -29.03
CA ALA A 91 -20.11 0.73 -27.67
C ALA A 91 -18.87 0.93 -26.77
N THR A 92 -19.10 1.44 -25.56
CA THR A 92 -18.02 1.65 -24.57
C THR A 92 -17.71 0.34 -23.86
N LYS A 93 -16.43 -0.04 -23.87
CA LYS A 93 -15.89 -1.23 -23.20
C LYS A 93 -14.83 -0.84 -22.20
N TYR A 94 -14.86 -1.46 -21.02
CA TYR A 94 -13.92 -1.22 -19.93
C TYR A 94 -12.79 -2.24 -19.95
N MET A 95 -11.59 -1.81 -19.58
CA MET A 95 -10.40 -2.64 -19.57
C MET A 95 -9.48 -2.28 -18.40
N LEU A 96 -8.55 -3.18 -18.10
CA LEU A 96 -7.49 -2.92 -17.13
C LEU A 96 -6.53 -1.85 -17.66
N THR A 97 -5.98 -1.07 -16.74
CA THR A 97 -4.78 -0.22 -16.91
C THR A 97 -3.65 -0.83 -16.11
N PRO A 98 -2.40 -0.35 -16.25
CA PRO A 98 -1.31 -0.76 -15.36
C PRO A 98 -1.66 -0.60 -13.87
N ALA A 99 -2.45 0.42 -13.49
CA ALA A 99 -2.87 0.64 -12.11
C ALA A 99 -3.85 -0.44 -11.61
N SER A 100 -4.93 -0.72 -12.36
CA SER A 100 -5.88 -1.78 -11.97
C SER A 100 -5.30 -3.19 -12.07
N HIS A 101 -4.23 -3.41 -12.85
CA HIS A 101 -3.50 -4.67 -12.83
C HIS A 101 -2.91 -5.00 -11.45
N LEU A 102 -2.55 -3.99 -10.64
CA LEU A 102 -2.07 -4.19 -9.27
C LEU A 102 -3.18 -4.61 -8.29
N LEU A 103 -4.44 -4.58 -8.74
CA LEU A 103 -5.61 -4.98 -7.94
C LEU A 103 -6.05 -6.42 -8.17
N VAL A 104 -5.46 -7.13 -9.13
CA VAL A 104 -5.83 -8.51 -9.46
C VAL A 104 -5.22 -9.46 -8.43
N LYS A 105 -6.03 -10.22 -7.70
CA LYS A 105 -5.58 -10.99 -6.51
C LYS A 105 -4.56 -12.07 -6.83
N ASP A 106 -4.70 -12.71 -7.99
CA ASP A 106 -3.83 -13.83 -8.41
C ASP A 106 -2.51 -13.37 -9.07
N GLU A 107 -2.31 -12.06 -9.25
CA GLU A 107 -1.05 -11.53 -9.79
C GLU A 107 0.03 -11.46 -8.69
N ALA A 108 1.25 -11.88 -9.02
CA ALA A 108 2.36 -11.92 -8.06
C ALA A 108 2.70 -10.55 -7.44
N LEU A 109 2.41 -9.47 -8.18
CA LEU A 109 2.73 -8.09 -7.83
C LEU A 109 1.51 -7.30 -7.31
N ASN A 110 0.44 -7.99 -6.93
CA ASN A 110 -0.74 -7.31 -6.42
C ASN A 110 -0.46 -6.60 -5.08
N ILE A 111 -1.01 -5.39 -4.94
CA ILE A 111 -0.87 -4.55 -3.74
C ILE A 111 -2.17 -4.49 -2.93
N THR A 112 -3.11 -5.40 -3.23
CA THR A 112 -4.42 -5.43 -2.57
C THR A 112 -4.34 -5.50 -1.05
N PRO A 113 -3.42 -6.28 -0.42
CA PRO A 113 -3.31 -6.31 1.03
C PRO A 113 -2.88 -4.95 1.62
N LEU A 114 -2.00 -4.21 0.94
CA LEU A 114 -1.57 -2.88 1.38
C LEU A 114 -2.72 -1.86 1.32
N ILE A 115 -3.56 -1.95 0.29
CA ILE A 115 -4.76 -1.11 0.15
C ILE A 115 -5.74 -1.42 1.28
N ILE A 116 -5.99 -2.70 1.56
CA ILE A 116 -6.88 -3.13 2.64
C ILE A 116 -6.39 -2.59 3.98
N LEU A 117 -5.09 -2.74 4.29
CA LEU A 117 -4.49 -2.21 5.52
C LEU A 117 -4.69 -0.70 5.67
N ASN A 118 -4.35 0.08 4.64
CA ASN A 118 -4.38 1.53 4.73
C ASN A 118 -5.81 2.11 4.73
N LEU A 119 -6.77 1.38 4.17
CA LEU A 119 -8.19 1.75 4.13
C LEU A 119 -9.03 1.01 5.18
N ASP A 120 -8.36 0.35 6.13
CA ASP A 120 -9.00 -0.18 7.32
C ASP A 120 -9.30 0.99 8.28
N PRO A 121 -10.50 1.00 8.92
CA PRO A 121 -10.85 2.02 9.90
C PRO A 121 -9.81 2.16 11.02
N PHE A 122 -9.12 1.07 11.41
CA PHE A 122 -8.08 1.12 12.44
C PHE A 122 -6.91 2.03 12.07
N ILE A 123 -6.64 2.22 10.78
CA ILE A 123 -5.64 3.18 10.29
C ILE A 123 -6.31 4.54 10.01
N CYS A 124 -7.37 4.54 9.20
CA CYS A 124 -8.00 5.76 8.71
C CYS A 124 -8.54 6.66 9.83
N ASP A 125 -9.23 6.08 10.82
CA ASP A 125 -10.01 6.85 11.79
C ASP A 125 -9.13 7.71 12.70
N SER A 126 -7.88 7.32 12.90
CA SER A 126 -6.89 8.10 13.65
C SER A 126 -6.61 9.47 13.02
N SER A 127 -6.89 9.64 11.72
CA SER A 127 -6.73 10.92 11.03
C SER A 127 -7.74 11.97 11.48
N HIS A 128 -8.86 11.57 12.08
CA HIS A 128 -9.86 12.50 12.62
C HIS A 128 -9.36 13.31 13.82
N VAL A 129 -8.29 12.86 14.48
CA VAL A 129 -7.73 13.53 15.67
C VAL A 129 -6.40 14.24 15.40
N LEU A 130 -6.05 14.53 14.15
CA LEU A 130 -4.82 15.27 13.82
C LEU A 130 -4.75 16.64 14.51
N ALA A 131 -5.82 17.42 14.48
CA ALA A 131 -5.87 18.75 15.11
C ALA A 131 -5.67 18.71 16.64
N PRO A 132 -6.35 17.85 17.42
CA PRO A 132 -6.05 17.70 18.84
C PRO A 132 -4.70 17.01 19.11
N TRP A 133 -4.20 16.14 18.21
CA TRP A 133 -2.89 15.50 18.35
C TRP A 133 -1.74 16.52 18.34
N PHE A 134 -1.76 17.52 17.46
CA PHE A 134 -0.74 18.59 17.48
C PHE A 134 -0.70 19.42 18.77
N LYS A 135 -1.71 19.28 19.64
CA LYS A 135 -1.81 19.95 20.95
C LYS A 135 -1.60 18.98 22.12
N SER A 136 -1.26 17.73 21.82
CA SER A 136 -1.14 16.64 22.77
C SER A 136 0.33 16.24 22.94
N PRO A 137 0.74 15.75 24.13
CA PRO A 137 2.07 15.15 24.30
C PRO A 137 2.20 13.75 23.69
N LYS A 138 1.13 13.20 23.08
CA LYS A 138 1.07 11.86 22.51
C LYS A 138 1.97 11.72 21.26
N GLU A 139 2.61 10.57 21.09
CA GLU A 139 3.62 10.37 20.05
C GLU A 139 2.99 10.26 18.65
N SER A 140 1.73 9.82 18.55
CA SER A 140 1.05 9.67 17.26
C SER A 140 -0.46 9.98 17.35
N PRO A 141 -1.12 10.30 16.20
CA PRO A 141 -2.58 10.42 16.15
C PRO A 141 -3.29 9.11 16.54
N PHE A 142 -2.67 7.98 16.19
CA PHE A 142 -3.17 6.65 16.52
C PHE A 142 -3.21 6.43 18.04
N GLU A 143 -2.14 6.79 18.74
CA GLU A 143 -2.07 6.69 20.21
C GLU A 143 -3.12 7.61 20.87
N LEU A 144 -3.32 8.81 20.34
CA LEU A 144 -4.37 9.71 20.84
C LEU A 144 -5.77 9.14 20.62
N TYR A 145 -6.03 8.54 19.45
CA TYR A 145 -7.34 8.03 19.08
C TYR A 145 -7.71 6.74 19.83
N PHE A 146 -6.81 5.76 19.85
CA PHE A 146 -7.05 4.43 20.44
C PHE A 146 -6.60 4.31 21.89
N GLY A 147 -5.89 5.30 22.42
CA GLY A 147 -5.37 5.32 23.80
C GLY A 147 -4.10 4.48 24.02
N LYS A 148 -3.57 3.85 22.99
CA LYS A 148 -2.37 2.98 23.02
C LYS A 148 -1.62 3.00 21.70
N GLY A 149 -0.33 2.66 21.73
CA GLY A 149 0.51 2.64 20.54
C GLY A 149 0.12 1.54 19.56
N ILE A 150 0.52 1.68 18.29
CA ILE A 150 0.26 0.67 17.27
C ILE A 150 0.88 -0.69 17.64
N THR A 151 2.06 -0.69 18.26
CA THR A 151 2.76 -1.91 18.72
C THR A 151 1.94 -2.67 19.76
N ASP A 152 1.32 -1.96 20.71
CA ASP A 152 0.49 -2.57 21.74
C ASP A 152 -0.75 -3.21 21.12
N VAL A 153 -1.37 -2.53 20.15
CA VAL A 153 -2.51 -3.07 19.40
C VAL A 153 -2.11 -4.31 18.61
N LEU A 154 -0.97 -4.31 17.94
CA LEU A 154 -0.49 -5.46 17.17
C LEU A 154 -0.27 -6.68 18.06
N GLY A 155 0.24 -6.47 19.28
CA GLY A 155 0.39 -7.54 20.28
C GLY A 155 -0.94 -8.10 20.78
N GLU A 156 -1.97 -7.27 20.91
CA GLU A 156 -3.30 -7.68 21.40
C GLU A 156 -4.25 -8.20 20.31
N LYS A 157 -4.05 -7.80 19.05
CA LYS A 157 -4.96 -8.12 17.93
C LYS A 157 -4.25 -8.90 16.82
N PRO A 158 -4.21 -10.24 16.92
CA PRO A 158 -3.55 -11.09 15.92
C PRO A 158 -4.05 -10.87 14.49
N GLU A 159 -5.35 -10.61 14.29
CA GLU A 159 -5.92 -10.34 12.96
C GLU A 159 -5.37 -9.05 12.33
N PHE A 160 -5.21 -8.00 13.13
CA PHE A 160 -4.64 -6.74 12.65
C PHE A 160 -3.14 -6.87 12.40
N ASN A 161 -2.43 -7.61 13.25
CA ASN A 161 -1.02 -7.94 13.01
C ASN A 161 -0.83 -8.72 11.71
N LYS A 162 -1.68 -9.72 11.45
CA LYS A 162 -1.67 -10.45 10.19
C LYS A 162 -1.94 -9.54 8.99
N MET A 163 -2.95 -8.66 9.07
CA MET A 163 -3.25 -7.69 8.02
C MET A 163 -2.07 -6.74 7.74
N LEU A 164 -1.42 -6.24 8.79
CA LEU A 164 -0.24 -5.39 8.66
C LEU A 164 0.90 -6.13 7.96
N ASN A 165 1.21 -7.34 8.41
CA ASN A 165 2.26 -8.17 7.82
C ASN A 165 1.98 -8.51 6.35
N GLU A 166 0.74 -8.85 6.01
CA GLU A 166 0.32 -9.12 4.63
C GLU A 166 0.44 -7.86 3.74
N GLY A 167 0.00 -6.71 4.27
CA GLY A 167 0.16 -5.40 3.62
C GLY A 167 1.61 -5.10 3.31
N MET A 168 2.49 -5.22 4.31
CA MET A 168 3.93 -4.99 4.15
C MET A 168 4.60 -5.99 3.22
N ALA A 169 4.19 -7.25 3.26
CA ALA A 169 4.71 -8.27 2.35
C ALA A 169 4.33 -7.97 0.89
N SER A 170 3.10 -7.46 0.64
CA SER A 170 2.65 -7.10 -0.71
C SER A 170 3.47 -5.97 -1.33
N ASP A 171 3.72 -4.91 -0.59
CA ASP A 171 4.61 -3.83 -1.03
C ASP A 171 6.05 -4.32 -1.23
N SER A 172 6.53 -5.22 -0.37
CA SER A 172 7.88 -5.79 -0.46
C SER A 172 8.08 -6.64 -1.71
N ARG A 173 7.08 -7.42 -2.12
CA ARG A 173 7.11 -8.16 -3.39
C ARG A 173 7.22 -7.20 -4.59
N PHE A 174 6.42 -6.13 -4.61
CA PHE A 174 6.45 -5.16 -5.68
C PHE A 174 7.81 -4.46 -5.80
N VAL A 175 8.29 -3.85 -4.70
CA VAL A 175 9.58 -3.16 -4.67
C VAL A 175 10.72 -4.12 -5.00
N CYS A 176 10.68 -5.34 -4.47
CA CYS A 176 11.68 -6.35 -4.78
C CYS A 176 11.73 -6.66 -6.28
N ASN A 177 10.57 -6.85 -6.92
CA ASN A 177 10.54 -7.10 -8.36
C ASN A 177 11.16 -5.94 -9.16
N VAL A 178 10.87 -4.70 -8.80
CA VAL A 178 11.49 -3.52 -9.43
C VAL A 178 13.00 -3.52 -9.23
N VAL A 179 13.46 -3.74 -8.00
CA VAL A 179 14.89 -3.75 -7.67
C VAL A 179 15.64 -4.86 -8.41
N MET A 180 15.06 -6.07 -8.48
CA MET A 180 15.66 -7.22 -9.17
C MET A 180 15.70 -7.04 -10.69
N THR A 181 14.70 -6.37 -11.27
CA THR A 181 14.62 -6.17 -12.73
C THR A 181 15.39 -4.94 -13.21
N SER A 182 15.42 -3.86 -12.44
CA SER A 182 15.87 -2.54 -12.88
C SER A 182 17.13 -2.04 -12.17
N CYS A 183 17.42 -2.54 -10.96
CA CYS A 183 18.49 -2.05 -10.10
C CYS A 183 19.49 -3.15 -9.72
N ARG A 184 19.61 -4.19 -10.56
CA ARG A 184 20.38 -5.41 -10.25
C ARG A 184 21.86 -5.12 -9.98
N ASP A 185 22.41 -4.08 -10.61
CA ASP A 185 23.80 -3.65 -10.45
C ASP A 185 24.13 -3.15 -9.04
N VAL A 186 23.14 -2.72 -8.24
CA VAL A 186 23.35 -2.29 -6.85
C VAL A 186 23.96 -3.42 -6.00
N PHE A 187 23.71 -4.67 -6.35
CA PHE A 187 24.23 -5.84 -5.63
C PHE A 187 25.54 -6.37 -6.18
N LYS A 188 26.07 -5.81 -7.27
CA LYS A 188 27.28 -6.30 -7.92
C LYS A 188 28.49 -6.10 -7.01
N GLY A 189 29.21 -7.20 -6.73
CA GLY A 189 30.42 -7.18 -5.90
C GLY A 189 30.18 -7.18 -4.40
N LEU A 190 28.92 -7.13 -3.94
CA LEU A 190 28.59 -7.35 -2.53
C LEU A 190 28.85 -8.80 -2.16
N LYS A 191 29.32 -9.04 -0.93
CA LYS A 191 29.45 -10.39 -0.33
C LYS A 191 28.44 -10.60 0.79
N SER A 192 27.97 -9.53 1.42
CA SER A 192 26.90 -9.60 2.42
C SER A 192 26.01 -8.36 2.43
N VAL A 193 24.72 -8.57 2.72
CA VAL A 193 23.69 -7.54 2.88
C VAL A 193 22.91 -7.82 4.15
N VAL A 194 22.66 -6.78 4.95
CA VAL A 194 21.70 -6.82 6.07
C VAL A 194 20.45 -6.01 5.72
N ASP A 195 19.28 -6.63 5.81
CA ASP A 195 17.96 -6.03 5.60
C ASP A 195 17.39 -5.62 6.96
N VAL A 196 17.52 -4.33 7.29
CA VAL A 196 17.15 -3.75 8.59
C VAL A 196 15.68 -3.35 8.57
N GLY A 197 14.91 -3.85 9.54
CA GLY A 197 13.44 -3.79 9.48
C GLY A 197 12.89 -4.72 8.39
N GLY A 198 13.61 -5.81 8.08
CA GLY A 198 13.28 -6.72 6.97
C GLY A 198 12.02 -7.57 7.20
N GLY A 199 11.40 -7.47 8.38
CA GLY A 199 10.20 -8.20 8.76
C GLY A 199 10.38 -9.71 8.63
N THR A 200 9.48 -10.34 7.88
CA THR A 200 9.56 -11.78 7.60
C THR A 200 10.63 -12.16 6.58
N GLY A 201 11.39 -11.20 6.01
CA GLY A 201 12.53 -11.46 5.13
C GLY A 201 12.22 -11.56 3.64
N THR A 202 11.10 -10.99 3.18
CA THR A 202 10.67 -11.09 1.75
C THR A 202 11.74 -10.57 0.79
N MET A 203 12.36 -9.43 1.11
CA MET A 203 13.38 -8.80 0.28
C MET A 203 14.70 -9.57 0.35
N ALA A 204 15.21 -9.85 1.56
CA ALA A 204 16.41 -10.66 1.76
C ALA A 204 16.37 -12.02 1.05
N ARG A 205 15.25 -12.76 1.13
CA ARG A 205 15.08 -14.04 0.42
C ARG A 205 15.21 -13.90 -1.10
N SER A 206 14.63 -12.84 -1.64
CA SER A 206 14.66 -12.60 -3.08
C SER A 206 16.07 -12.22 -3.55
N ILE A 207 16.81 -11.43 -2.76
CA ILE A 207 18.22 -11.13 -3.01
C ILE A 207 19.05 -12.41 -2.96
N ALA A 208 18.90 -13.24 -1.92
CA ALA A 208 19.61 -14.50 -1.77
C ALA A 208 19.34 -15.45 -2.95
N HIS A 209 18.11 -15.52 -3.44
CA HIS A 209 17.74 -16.32 -4.61
C HIS A 209 18.36 -15.77 -5.90
N ALA A 210 18.31 -14.45 -6.11
CA ALA A 210 18.85 -13.81 -7.32
C ALA A 210 20.39 -13.76 -7.34
N PHE A 211 21.04 -13.79 -6.16
CA PHE A 211 22.48 -13.69 -5.98
C PHE A 211 22.98 -14.68 -4.92
N PRO A 212 23.12 -15.98 -5.25
CA PRO A 212 23.49 -17.02 -4.27
C PRO A 212 24.84 -16.80 -3.58
N GLY A 213 25.72 -15.95 -4.12
CA GLY A 213 27.01 -15.59 -3.53
C GLY A 213 26.95 -14.48 -2.47
N ILE A 214 25.78 -13.85 -2.26
CA ILE A 214 25.58 -12.80 -1.27
C ILE A 214 24.97 -13.40 -0.01
N LYS A 215 25.67 -13.31 1.11
CA LYS A 215 25.12 -13.65 2.42
C LYS A 215 24.05 -12.61 2.80
N CYS A 216 22.80 -13.04 2.95
CA CYS A 216 21.71 -12.15 3.33
C CYS A 216 21.34 -12.36 4.81
N THR A 217 21.20 -11.26 5.55
CA THR A 217 20.74 -11.27 6.94
C THR A 217 19.47 -10.42 7.04
N VAL A 218 18.40 -10.96 7.62
CA VAL A 218 17.23 -10.20 8.04
C VAL A 218 17.45 -9.77 9.48
N PHE A 219 17.33 -8.48 9.75
CA PHE A 219 17.50 -7.91 11.08
C PHE A 219 16.25 -7.13 11.48
N ASP A 220 15.56 -7.60 12.51
CA ASP A 220 14.32 -7.00 13.01
C ASP A 220 14.18 -7.23 14.53
N LEU A 221 13.13 -6.69 15.14
CA LEU A 221 12.85 -6.90 16.55
C LEU A 221 12.68 -8.40 16.86
N PRO A 222 13.12 -8.89 18.03
CA PRO A 222 13.06 -10.31 18.37
C PRO A 222 11.68 -10.94 18.15
N HIS A 223 10.62 -10.26 18.62
CA HIS A 223 9.24 -10.76 18.49
C HIS A 223 8.76 -10.87 17.03
N VAL A 224 9.35 -10.11 16.09
CA VAL A 224 9.03 -10.23 14.66
C VAL A 224 9.76 -11.44 14.08
N ILE A 225 11.03 -11.60 14.39
CA ILE A 225 11.85 -12.74 13.95
C ILE A 225 11.27 -14.07 14.46
N ASP A 226 10.75 -14.10 15.68
CA ASP A 226 10.11 -15.28 16.28
C ASP A 226 8.86 -15.76 15.51
N THR A 227 8.25 -14.91 14.66
CA THR A 227 7.10 -15.30 13.80
C THR A 227 7.51 -16.01 12.51
N VAL A 228 8.81 -16.10 12.21
CA VAL A 228 9.31 -16.72 10.98
C VAL A 228 9.38 -18.24 11.17
N GLU A 229 8.33 -18.94 10.76
CA GLU A 229 8.23 -20.41 10.87
C GLU A 229 9.19 -21.14 9.92
N ASP A 230 9.37 -20.63 8.70
CA ASP A 230 10.16 -21.27 7.63
C ASP A 230 11.44 -20.50 7.32
N GLN A 231 12.49 -20.72 8.11
CA GLN A 231 13.82 -20.18 7.81
C GLN A 231 14.42 -20.88 6.59
N GLN A 232 14.49 -20.16 5.48
CA GLN A 232 14.98 -20.68 4.20
C GLN A 232 16.52 -20.71 4.15
N PRO A 233 17.12 -21.71 3.49
CA PRO A 233 18.55 -21.74 3.26
C PRO A 233 19.04 -20.48 2.54
N GLY A 234 20.15 -19.89 3.01
CA GLY A 234 20.77 -18.71 2.39
C GLY A 234 20.37 -17.36 2.99
N VAL A 235 19.46 -17.34 3.98
CA VAL A 235 19.11 -16.16 4.76
C VAL A 235 19.29 -16.43 6.24
N GLU A 236 20.03 -15.56 6.93
CA GLU A 236 20.18 -15.58 8.39
C GLU A 236 19.16 -14.61 9.02
N TYR A 237 18.51 -15.01 10.11
CA TYR A 237 17.54 -14.18 10.82
C TYR A 237 18.12 -13.80 12.19
N VAL A 238 18.17 -12.49 12.47
CA VAL A 238 18.79 -11.95 13.68
C VAL A 238 17.82 -10.99 14.36
N GLY A 239 17.45 -11.31 15.61
CA GLY A 239 16.64 -10.43 16.46
C GLY A 239 17.51 -9.37 17.14
N GLY A 240 17.08 -8.12 17.12
CA GLY A 240 17.76 -7.04 17.84
C GLY A 240 17.11 -5.67 17.67
N ASP A 241 17.77 -4.65 18.21
CA ASP A 241 17.35 -3.26 18.09
C ASP A 241 18.35 -2.50 17.20
N MET A 242 17.86 -1.96 16.07
CA MET A 242 18.67 -1.19 15.12
C MET A 242 19.20 0.12 15.67
N PHE A 243 18.58 0.67 16.72
CA PHE A 243 19.08 1.86 17.39
C PHE A 243 20.23 1.54 18.36
N ALA A 244 20.35 0.29 18.80
CA ALA A 244 21.47 -0.16 19.61
C ALA A 244 22.65 -0.61 18.74
N SER A 245 22.40 -1.54 17.80
CA SER A 245 23.44 -2.05 16.90
C SER A 245 22.84 -2.75 15.69
N VAL A 246 23.52 -2.67 14.55
CA VAL A 246 23.17 -3.38 13.33
C VAL A 246 24.26 -4.42 13.01
N PRO A 247 23.90 -5.66 12.59
CA PRO A 247 24.87 -6.66 12.16
C PRO A 247 25.80 -6.16 11.05
N HIS A 248 27.09 -6.50 11.12
CA HIS A 248 28.06 -6.08 10.12
C HIS A 248 27.81 -6.75 8.75
N ALA A 249 27.71 -5.95 7.69
CA ALA A 249 27.57 -6.40 6.31
C ALA A 249 28.28 -5.44 5.33
N ASN A 250 28.46 -5.83 4.06
CA ASN A 250 29.00 -4.91 3.04
C ASN A 250 28.02 -3.81 2.65
N ALA A 251 26.72 -4.08 2.75
CA ALA A 251 25.68 -3.09 2.54
C ALA A 251 24.54 -3.28 3.55
N VAL A 252 23.90 -2.16 3.88
CA VAL A 252 22.67 -2.10 4.66
C VAL A 252 21.53 -1.77 3.70
N LEU A 253 20.51 -2.61 3.69
CA LEU A 253 19.25 -2.34 3.03
C LEU A 253 18.28 -1.79 4.08
N LEU A 254 17.80 -0.58 3.81
CA LEU A 254 16.76 0.08 4.58
C LEU A 254 15.62 0.38 3.62
N LYS A 255 14.62 -0.50 3.62
CA LYS A 255 13.35 -0.22 2.95
C LYS A 255 12.49 0.56 3.94
N PRO A 256 12.29 1.88 3.74
CA PRO A 256 11.58 2.68 4.73
C PRO A 256 10.14 2.20 4.86
N PHE A 257 9.76 1.89 6.09
CA PHE A 257 8.39 1.86 6.54
C PHE A 257 7.98 3.30 6.87
N HIS A 258 6.90 3.81 6.29
CA HIS A 258 6.24 5.00 6.83
C HIS A 258 5.48 4.62 8.10
N LEU A 259 6.20 4.44 9.20
CA LEU A 259 5.72 4.87 10.50
C LEU A 259 6.85 5.66 11.17
N GLU A 260 6.56 6.92 11.43
CA GLU A 260 7.41 7.80 12.21
C GLU A 260 7.80 7.14 13.54
N ARG A 261 9.08 7.28 13.89
CA ARG A 261 9.67 7.14 15.24
C ARG A 261 8.85 6.26 16.20
N MET A 262 9.01 4.94 16.10
CA MET A 262 8.64 4.07 17.21
C MET A 262 9.68 4.21 18.34
N GLY A 263 9.40 5.09 19.29
CA GLY A 263 9.87 5.03 20.68
C GLY A 263 11.36 5.26 21.00
N GLY A 264 12.25 5.38 20.02
CA GLY A 264 13.68 5.63 20.25
C GLY A 264 14.00 7.11 20.49
N LYS A 265 14.15 7.54 21.75
CA LYS A 265 14.82 8.81 22.07
C LYS A 265 16.26 8.75 21.57
N LEU A 266 16.60 9.58 20.59
CA LEU A 266 17.99 9.97 20.32
C LEU A 266 18.41 11.02 21.36
N LEU A 267 19.62 10.86 21.89
CA LEU A 267 20.43 12.00 22.34
C LEU A 267 20.85 12.83 21.12
#